data_AF-A0A1M5UVE4-F1
#
_entry.id   AF-A0A1M5UVE4-F1
#
_cell.length_a   1.000
_cell.length_b   1.000
_cell.length_c   1.000
_cell.angle_alpha   90.00
_cell.angle_beta   90.00
_cell.angle_gamma   90.00
#
_symmetry.space_group_name_H-M   'P 1'
#
loop_
_entity.id
_entity.type
_entity.pdbx_description
1 polymer ?
#
loop_
_entity_poly.entity_id
_entity_poly.type
_entity_poly.pdbx_seq_one_letter_code
_entity_poly.pdbx_strand_id
1 'polypeptide(L)'
;MKALKGLLLFGFSAFIAGACFNPPELPDTPQITYDGDIYFKDGGGGGTKDSLVITINFKDGDGDLGLSSDYTDSPFNDVNMYLGNNGDTIPVGKETLPYDLPQFLDVPNGAQGKLLTVRSTRTPEYSYLPQYTDADNCLYYMYDSVYVVEDDKSIFVDTDIHIKEQIELQNPTPGRPNIPAYILLDTFFFRTNPNYANIDVQFFYKVGTGNDLTKDYVEFDWSKEFCTISFNQRFPILTSNAGPLEGKLTYAMVTTGIRSIFTTKPMRLLVKIRDRALHTSNVVDTGDFTLDDIKRGG
;
A
#
# COMPACT_ATOMS: atom_id res chain seq x y z
N MET A 1 0.50 5.52 91.74
CA MET A 1 0.12 4.10 91.73
C MET A 1 -0.99 3.89 90.71
N LYS A 2 -0.78 2.96 89.76
CA LYS A 2 -1.77 2.31 88.85
C LYS A 2 -2.31 3.23 87.73
N ALA A 3 -1.81 3.09 86.49
CA ALA A 3 -2.25 2.13 85.44
C ALA A 3 -3.64 2.54 84.89
N LEU A 4 -3.96 2.58 83.59
CA LEU A 4 -3.49 1.79 82.45
C LEU A 4 -4.06 2.44 81.16
N LYS A 5 -3.21 2.55 80.12
CA LYS A 5 -3.46 2.40 78.66
C LYS A 5 -4.85 2.74 78.09
N GLY A 6 -4.87 3.73 77.19
CA GLY A 6 -5.92 3.93 76.19
C GLY A 6 -5.31 4.57 74.93
N LEU A 7 -4.96 3.72 73.97
CA LEU A 7 -4.30 4.01 72.71
C LEU A 7 -5.24 4.81 71.78
N LEU A 8 -4.98 6.11 71.57
CA LEU A 8 -5.56 6.90 70.47
C LEU A 8 -4.44 7.27 69.51
N LEU A 9 -4.07 6.28 68.70
CA LEU A 9 -3.08 6.38 67.65
C LEU A 9 -3.71 7.11 66.45
N PHE A 10 -3.14 8.28 66.11
CA PHE A 10 -3.02 8.83 64.75
C PHE A 10 -4.05 8.37 63.71
N GLY A 11 -5.23 8.99 63.73
CA GLY A 11 -6.19 8.95 62.62
C GLY A 11 -6.21 10.30 61.90
N PHE A 12 -5.12 10.68 61.22
CA PHE A 12 -5.13 11.84 60.34
C PHE A 12 -4.50 11.50 59.00
N SER A 13 -5.38 11.20 58.05
CA SER A 13 -5.25 11.45 56.61
C SER A 13 -3.89 11.22 55.96
N ALA A 14 -3.61 9.97 55.60
CA ALA A 14 -2.88 9.66 54.38
C ALA A 14 -3.89 9.18 53.33
N PHE A 15 -4.73 10.10 52.84
CA PHE A 15 -5.43 9.92 51.57
C PHE A 15 -4.37 10.09 50.48
N ILE A 16 -3.55 9.05 50.28
CA ILE A 16 -2.73 8.93 49.09
C ILE A 16 -3.73 8.70 47.98
N ALA A 17 -4.10 9.78 47.28
CA ALA A 17 -4.76 9.68 46.01
C ALA A 17 -3.84 8.87 45.09
N GLY A 18 -4.07 7.57 45.02
CA GLY A 18 -3.64 6.73 43.91
C GLY A 18 -4.41 7.20 42.69
N ALA A 19 -4.06 8.36 42.16
CA ALA A 19 -4.23 8.61 40.75
C ALA A 19 -3.28 7.62 40.07
N CYS A 20 -3.77 6.41 39.83
CA CYS A 20 -3.23 5.57 38.77
C CYS A 20 -3.25 6.46 37.54
N PHE A 21 -2.09 6.99 37.16
CA PHE A 21 -1.89 7.52 35.83
C PHE A 21 -2.13 6.34 34.92
N ASN A 22 -3.33 6.25 34.33
CA ASN A 22 -3.51 5.38 33.19
C ASN A 22 -2.53 5.91 32.14
N PRO A 23 -1.53 5.10 31.73
CA PRO A 23 -0.64 5.53 30.66
C PRO A 23 -1.51 5.90 29.46
N PRO A 24 -1.19 7.00 28.75
CA PRO A 24 -1.96 7.37 27.56
C PRO A 24 -2.05 6.16 26.63
N GLU A 25 -3.28 5.77 26.28
CA GLU A 25 -3.50 4.72 25.30
C GLU A 25 -2.96 5.20 23.95
N LEU A 26 -2.19 4.35 23.27
CA LEU A 26 -1.74 4.64 21.93
C LEU A 26 -2.95 4.62 20.98
N PRO A 27 -3.02 5.51 19.99
CA PRO A 27 -4.10 5.49 19.01
C PRO A 27 -3.99 4.26 18.10
N ASP A 28 -5.12 3.67 17.74
CA ASP A 28 -5.19 2.57 16.74
C ASP A 28 -4.72 3.03 15.35
N THR A 29 -4.79 4.33 15.05
CA THR A 29 -4.18 4.87 13.81
C THR A 29 -2.68 5.09 14.02
N PRO A 30 -1.81 4.54 13.16
CA PRO A 30 -0.38 4.62 13.37
C PRO A 30 0.15 6.05 13.34
N GLN A 31 1.12 6.34 14.19
CA GLN A 31 1.81 7.63 14.24
C GLN A 31 3.30 7.44 13.98
N ILE A 32 3.88 8.25 13.09
CA ILE A 32 5.28 8.16 12.70
C ILE A 32 6.05 9.46 12.95
N THR A 33 7.34 9.34 13.26
CA THR A 33 8.26 10.47 13.37
C THR A 33 9.58 10.18 12.65
N TYR A 34 10.30 11.24 12.31
CA TYR A 34 11.59 11.16 11.65
C TYR A 34 12.62 12.01 12.38
N ASP A 35 13.71 11.36 12.78
CA ASP A 35 14.77 11.97 13.60
C ASP A 35 16.01 12.33 12.77
N GLY A 36 15.90 12.41 11.43
CA GLY A 36 17.02 12.74 10.56
C GLY A 36 17.90 11.53 10.16
N ASP A 37 17.51 10.29 10.48
CA ASP A 37 18.28 9.10 10.08
C ASP A 37 17.92 8.66 8.66
N ILE A 38 18.64 9.25 7.72
CA ILE A 38 18.67 8.87 6.31
C ILE A 38 20.13 8.73 5.87
N TYR A 39 20.40 7.79 4.98
CA TYR A 39 21.71 7.67 4.37
C TYR A 39 21.68 7.05 2.98
N PHE A 40 22.70 7.37 2.19
CA PHE A 40 22.91 6.85 0.85
C PHE A 40 24.14 5.93 0.82
N LYS A 41 23.96 4.70 0.34
CA LYS A 41 25.05 3.78 -0.01
C LYS A 41 25.21 3.77 -1.51
N ASP A 42 26.38 4.21 -1.95
CA ASP A 42 26.76 4.25 -3.36
C ASP A 42 27.24 2.86 -3.81
N GLY A 43 26.71 2.37 -4.93
CA GLY A 43 27.09 1.09 -5.51
C GLY A 43 28.50 1.11 -6.11
N GLY A 44 29.12 2.27 -6.31
CA GLY A 44 30.47 2.39 -6.86
C GLY A 44 30.56 2.32 -8.39
N GLY A 45 29.42 2.37 -9.10
CA GLY A 45 29.33 2.38 -10.57
C GLY A 45 29.30 1.00 -11.23
N GLY A 46 29.06 0.96 -12.55
CA GLY A 46 29.12 -0.29 -13.34
C GLY A 46 27.91 -1.22 -13.20
N GLY A 47 26.72 -0.71 -12.92
CA GLY A 47 25.49 -1.51 -12.82
C GLY A 47 25.26 -2.15 -11.44
N THR A 48 26.08 -1.80 -10.45
CA THR A 48 25.83 -2.12 -9.05
C THR A 48 24.64 -1.30 -8.50
N LYS A 49 23.96 -1.86 -7.49
CA LYS A 49 22.78 -1.24 -6.90
C LYS A 49 23.19 -0.22 -5.85
N ASP A 50 22.62 0.98 -5.94
CA ASP A 50 22.65 1.98 -4.88
C ASP A 50 21.56 1.67 -3.85
N SER A 51 21.65 2.26 -2.65
CA SER A 51 20.57 2.18 -1.66
C SER A 51 20.37 3.52 -0.96
N LEU A 52 19.17 4.07 -1.04
CA LEU A 52 18.72 5.15 -0.15
C LEU A 52 17.98 4.51 1.02
N VAL A 53 18.45 4.74 2.23
CA VAL A 53 17.92 4.09 3.43
C VAL A 53 17.40 5.13 4.40
N ILE A 54 16.15 5.01 4.80
CA ILE A 54 15.50 5.88 5.79
C ILE A 54 15.05 5.06 7.00
N THR A 55 15.20 5.62 8.19
CA THR A 55 14.63 5.08 9.42
C THR A 55 13.57 6.04 9.97
N ILE A 56 12.36 5.53 10.19
CA ILE A 56 11.27 6.24 10.87
C ILE A 56 10.96 5.55 12.20
N ASN A 57 10.53 6.31 13.20
CA ASN A 57 9.92 5.74 14.40
C ASN A 57 8.42 5.60 14.18
N PHE A 58 7.80 4.59 14.82
CA PHE A 58 6.36 4.38 14.75
C PHE A 58 5.77 4.07 16.13
N LYS A 59 4.47 4.34 16.27
CA LYS A 59 3.61 3.99 17.40
C LYS A 59 2.24 3.56 16.89
N ASP A 60 1.68 2.54 17.49
CA ASP A 60 0.44 1.88 17.06
C ASP A 60 -0.31 1.28 18.26
N GLY A 61 -1.64 1.38 18.27
CA GLY A 61 -2.48 1.08 19.44
C GLY A 61 -2.89 -0.38 19.59
N ASP A 62 -3.15 -1.06 18.49
CA ASP A 62 -3.74 -2.39 18.44
C ASP A 62 -2.79 -3.45 17.85
N GLY A 63 -1.62 -3.05 17.35
CA GLY A 63 -0.53 -3.93 16.94
C GLY A 63 -0.76 -4.52 15.56
N ASP A 64 -1.53 -3.84 14.71
CA ASP A 64 -1.95 -4.35 13.42
C ASP A 64 -1.04 -3.90 12.25
N LEU A 65 0.11 -3.30 12.55
CA LEU A 65 1.12 -2.94 11.57
C LEU A 65 1.73 -4.13 10.80
N GLY A 66 1.93 -3.90 9.50
CA GLY A 66 2.63 -4.81 8.60
C GLY A 66 1.70 -5.77 7.86
N LEU A 67 2.14 -6.23 6.69
CA LEU A 67 1.32 -6.99 5.76
C LEU A 67 2.18 -8.12 5.17
N SER A 68 1.74 -9.37 5.33
CA SER A 68 2.45 -10.52 4.74
C SER A 68 2.35 -10.50 3.21
N SER A 69 3.27 -11.18 2.53
CA SER A 69 3.16 -11.45 1.09
C SER A 69 1.91 -12.25 0.73
N ASP A 70 1.34 -12.99 1.68
CA ASP A 70 0.19 -13.87 1.44
C ASP A 70 -1.15 -13.11 1.42
N TYR A 71 -1.16 -11.82 1.76
CA TYR A 71 -2.34 -10.96 1.60
C TYR A 71 -2.45 -10.52 0.14
N THR A 72 -2.81 -11.45 -0.73
CA THR A 72 -2.93 -11.22 -2.17
C THR A 72 -4.37 -10.94 -2.60
N ASP A 73 -5.34 -11.17 -1.73
CA ASP A 73 -6.76 -10.95 -2.00
C ASP A 73 -7.18 -9.51 -1.63
N SER A 74 -8.33 -9.08 -2.14
CA SER A 74 -9.02 -7.86 -1.73
C SER A 74 -9.10 -7.79 -0.20
N PRO A 75 -8.83 -6.62 0.42
CA PRO A 75 -8.55 -5.33 -0.22
C PRO A 75 -7.07 -5.09 -0.54
N PHE A 76 -6.21 -6.10 -0.45
CA PHE A 76 -4.74 -5.98 -0.53
C PHE A 76 -4.13 -6.55 -1.81
N ASN A 77 -4.92 -6.98 -2.79
CA ASN A 77 -4.44 -7.40 -4.11
C ASN A 77 -3.52 -6.36 -4.76
N ASP A 78 -2.66 -6.77 -5.68
CA ASP A 78 -1.64 -5.92 -6.32
C ASP A 78 -2.22 -4.84 -7.25
N VAL A 79 -3.20 -5.21 -8.05
CA VAL A 79 -3.84 -4.35 -9.04
C VAL A 79 -5.35 -4.52 -9.01
N ASN A 80 -6.06 -3.42 -9.25
CA ASN A 80 -7.48 -3.43 -9.50
C ASN A 80 -7.73 -3.36 -11.01
N MET A 81 -8.66 -4.19 -11.47
CA MET A 81 -9.31 -4.03 -12.77
C MET A 81 -10.54 -3.14 -12.59
N TYR A 82 -11.21 -2.75 -13.66
CA TYR A 82 -12.36 -1.84 -13.53
C TYR A 82 -13.54 -2.25 -14.39
N LEU A 83 -14.74 -2.14 -13.82
CA LEU A 83 -15.98 -2.10 -14.59
C LEU A 83 -16.26 -0.67 -15.01
N GLY A 84 -16.77 -0.49 -16.22
CA GLY A 84 -17.37 0.75 -16.71
C GLY A 84 -18.88 0.68 -16.60
N ASN A 85 -19.50 1.69 -15.99
CA ASN A 85 -20.95 1.85 -15.95
C ASN A 85 -21.37 3.33 -16.08
N ASN A 86 -22.02 3.69 -17.19
CA ASN A 86 -22.53 5.05 -17.45
C ASN A 86 -21.48 6.18 -17.30
N GLY A 87 -20.23 5.91 -17.69
CA GLY A 87 -19.11 6.85 -17.61
C GLY A 87 -18.31 6.75 -16.32
N ASP A 88 -18.85 6.10 -15.29
CA ASP A 88 -18.15 5.86 -14.03
C ASP A 88 -17.34 4.56 -14.09
N THR A 89 -16.34 4.45 -13.21
CA THR A 89 -15.58 3.21 -13.04
C THR A 89 -15.70 2.66 -11.63
N ILE A 90 -15.74 1.34 -11.53
CA ILE A 90 -15.82 0.59 -10.27
C ILE A 90 -14.59 -0.32 -10.20
N PRO A 91 -13.73 -0.21 -9.17
CA PRO A 91 -12.59 -1.10 -9.02
C PRO A 91 -13.06 -2.52 -8.68
N VAL A 92 -12.40 -3.50 -9.27
CA VAL A 92 -12.60 -4.92 -9.04
C VAL A 92 -11.26 -5.50 -8.60
N GLY A 93 -11.25 -6.07 -7.40
CA GLY A 93 -10.07 -6.67 -6.83
C GLY A 93 -9.92 -8.13 -7.25
N LYS A 94 -9.22 -8.90 -6.41
CA LYS A 94 -8.98 -10.33 -6.66
C LYS A 94 -9.28 -11.11 -5.39
N GLU A 95 -9.76 -12.34 -5.54
CA GLU A 95 -9.94 -13.26 -4.42
C GLU A 95 -9.39 -14.65 -4.74
N THR A 96 -8.87 -15.32 -3.72
CA THR A 96 -8.47 -16.71 -3.81
C THR A 96 -9.67 -17.57 -3.44
N LEU A 97 -10.25 -18.22 -4.45
CA LEU A 97 -11.24 -19.25 -4.22
C LEU A 97 -10.57 -20.54 -3.72
N PRO A 98 -11.29 -21.45 -3.02
CA PRO A 98 -10.74 -22.69 -2.47
C PRO A 98 -10.33 -23.75 -3.53
N TYR A 99 -10.00 -23.31 -4.74
CA TYR A 99 -9.61 -24.13 -5.88
C TYR A 99 -8.12 -23.95 -6.14
N ASP A 100 -7.43 -24.98 -6.64
CA ASP A 100 -6.01 -24.92 -7.05
C ASP A 100 -5.81 -24.08 -8.35
N LEU A 101 -6.52 -22.95 -8.45
CA LEU A 101 -6.52 -22.05 -9.59
C LEU A 101 -5.92 -20.69 -9.20
N PRO A 102 -5.52 -19.88 -10.20
CA PRO A 102 -5.22 -18.47 -9.98
C PRO A 102 -6.41 -17.72 -9.38
N GLN A 103 -6.14 -16.52 -8.85
CA GLN A 103 -7.15 -15.68 -8.25
C GLN A 103 -8.24 -15.27 -9.24
N PHE A 104 -9.47 -15.19 -8.73
CA PHE A 104 -10.66 -14.76 -9.45
C PHE A 104 -10.88 -13.27 -9.24
N LEU A 105 -11.66 -12.63 -10.13
CA LEU A 105 -12.16 -11.29 -9.86
C LEU A 105 -13.11 -11.29 -8.68
N ASP A 106 -12.81 -10.45 -7.69
CA ASP A 106 -13.70 -10.16 -6.57
C ASP A 106 -14.62 -9.00 -6.97
N VAL A 107 -15.73 -9.34 -7.63
CA VAL A 107 -16.70 -8.36 -8.14
C VAL A 107 -17.58 -7.86 -6.99
N PRO A 108 -17.64 -6.54 -6.72
CA PRO A 108 -18.46 -6.04 -5.63
C PRO A 108 -19.94 -6.43 -5.80
N ASN A 109 -20.57 -6.89 -4.73
CA ASN A 109 -21.95 -7.36 -4.77
C ASN A 109 -22.90 -6.27 -5.33
N GLY A 110 -23.66 -6.61 -6.36
CA GLY A 110 -24.58 -5.70 -7.03
C GLY A 110 -23.91 -4.71 -7.98
N ALA A 111 -22.60 -4.83 -8.22
CA ALA A 111 -21.91 -4.04 -9.24
C ALA A 111 -22.54 -4.28 -10.61
N GLN A 112 -22.66 -3.19 -11.37
CA GLN A 112 -23.13 -3.21 -12.75
C GLN A 112 -22.02 -2.67 -13.65
N GLY A 113 -22.09 -2.97 -14.93
CA GLY A 113 -21.15 -2.50 -15.92
C GLY A 113 -20.43 -3.62 -16.64
N LYS A 114 -19.48 -3.24 -17.49
CA LYS A 114 -18.65 -4.17 -18.26
C LYS A 114 -17.18 -3.98 -17.94
N LEU A 115 -16.42 -5.07 -17.92
CA LEU A 115 -14.99 -5.04 -17.69
C LEU A 115 -14.32 -4.17 -18.76
N LEU A 116 -13.53 -3.19 -18.31
CA LEU A 116 -12.89 -2.23 -19.20
C LEU A 116 -11.64 -2.83 -19.84
N THR A 117 -11.54 -2.66 -21.15
CA THR A 117 -10.37 -3.05 -21.95
C THR A 117 -9.78 -1.85 -22.65
N VAL A 118 -8.65 -2.05 -23.32
CA VAL A 118 -8.07 -1.06 -24.21
C VAL A 118 -9.06 -0.53 -25.25
N ARG A 119 -10.03 -1.35 -25.68
CA ARG A 119 -11.02 -0.97 -26.70
C ARG A 119 -12.13 -0.08 -26.13
N SER A 120 -12.34 -0.07 -24.81
CA SER A 120 -13.29 0.83 -24.14
C SER A 120 -12.98 2.30 -24.40
N THR A 121 -11.71 2.66 -24.60
CA THR A 121 -11.25 4.03 -24.95
C THR A 121 -11.85 4.57 -26.25
N ARG A 122 -12.35 3.70 -27.13
CA ARG A 122 -12.97 4.06 -28.42
C ARG A 122 -14.41 4.53 -28.27
N THR A 123 -15.00 4.34 -27.08
CA THR A 123 -16.36 4.79 -26.79
C THR A 123 -16.31 6.21 -26.22
N PRO A 124 -17.25 7.10 -26.61
CA PRO A 124 -17.28 8.48 -26.09
C PRO A 124 -17.40 8.56 -24.56
N GLU A 125 -18.06 7.57 -23.95
CA GLU A 125 -18.31 7.48 -22.51
C GLU A 125 -17.02 7.31 -21.68
N TYR A 126 -16.03 6.62 -22.22
CA TYR A 126 -14.75 6.34 -21.55
C TYR A 126 -13.56 7.02 -22.25
N SER A 127 -13.80 8.10 -23.00
CA SER A 127 -12.72 8.80 -23.73
C SER A 127 -11.69 9.48 -22.82
N TYR A 128 -12.00 9.64 -21.53
CA TYR A 128 -11.09 10.17 -20.52
C TYR A 128 -10.06 9.15 -20.02
N LEU A 129 -10.27 7.85 -20.29
CA LEU A 129 -9.28 6.84 -19.96
C LEU A 129 -7.98 7.10 -20.76
N PRO A 130 -6.80 6.87 -20.16
CA PRO A 130 -5.52 6.96 -20.87
C PRO A 130 -5.58 6.20 -22.19
N GLN A 131 -5.09 6.81 -23.26
CA GLN A 131 -5.01 6.14 -24.57
C GLN A 131 -3.91 5.10 -24.56
N TYR A 132 -4.04 4.07 -25.40
CA TYR A 132 -3.01 3.04 -25.51
C TYR A 132 -1.78 3.60 -26.25
N THR A 133 -0.79 4.11 -25.51
CA THR A 133 0.46 4.67 -26.01
C THR A 133 1.64 3.83 -25.53
N ASP A 134 2.56 3.50 -26.43
CA ASP A 134 3.63 2.53 -26.14
C ASP A 134 4.51 2.88 -24.91
N ALA A 135 4.62 4.14 -24.52
CA ALA A 135 5.43 4.57 -23.38
C ALA A 135 4.76 4.36 -22.00
N ASP A 136 3.45 4.63 -21.87
CA ASP A 136 2.75 4.63 -20.57
C ASP A 136 1.76 3.47 -20.40
N ASN A 137 1.62 2.62 -21.43
CA ASN A 137 0.69 1.49 -21.42
C ASN A 137 0.85 0.58 -20.22
N CYS A 138 2.09 0.37 -19.78
CA CYS A 138 2.41 -0.45 -18.63
C CYS A 138 1.76 0.02 -17.32
N LEU A 139 1.26 1.26 -17.24
CA LEU A 139 0.61 1.83 -16.06
C LEU A 139 -0.90 1.63 -16.06
N TYR A 140 -1.47 1.35 -17.22
CA TYR A 140 -2.91 1.49 -17.45
C TYR A 140 -3.53 0.28 -18.14
N TYR A 141 -2.75 -0.50 -18.88
CA TYR A 141 -3.20 -1.62 -19.67
C TYR A 141 -2.31 -2.84 -19.51
N MET A 142 -2.92 -4.00 -19.27
CA MET A 142 -2.22 -5.26 -19.07
C MET A 142 -2.87 -6.35 -19.91
N TYR A 143 -2.07 -7.06 -20.71
CA TYR A 143 -2.52 -8.24 -21.43
C TYR A 143 -2.40 -9.47 -20.52
N ASP A 144 -3.53 -10.01 -20.06
CA ASP A 144 -3.54 -11.06 -19.04
C ASP A 144 -4.72 -12.04 -19.19
N SER A 145 -4.64 -13.17 -18.49
CA SER A 145 -5.77 -14.09 -18.28
C SER A 145 -6.46 -13.81 -16.96
N VAL A 146 -7.76 -13.55 -17.00
CA VAL A 146 -8.58 -13.21 -15.82
C VAL A 146 -9.65 -14.26 -15.61
N TYR A 147 -9.86 -14.65 -14.35
CA TYR A 147 -10.79 -15.71 -13.97
C TYR A 147 -12.06 -15.09 -13.38
N VAL A 148 -13.23 -15.51 -13.88
CA VAL A 148 -14.54 -14.98 -13.48
C VAL A 148 -15.49 -16.14 -13.22
N VAL A 149 -16.19 -16.11 -12.09
CA VAL A 149 -17.21 -17.12 -11.76
C VAL A 149 -18.49 -16.90 -12.58
N GLU A 150 -19.29 -17.96 -12.74
CA GLU A 150 -20.57 -17.91 -13.46
C GLU A 150 -21.49 -16.77 -13.00
N ASP A 151 -21.56 -16.53 -11.69
CA ASP A 151 -22.43 -15.51 -11.09
C ASP A 151 -22.10 -14.09 -11.58
N ASP A 152 -20.84 -13.85 -11.95
CA ASP A 152 -20.35 -12.54 -12.40
C ASP A 152 -20.23 -12.42 -13.92
N LYS A 153 -20.70 -13.41 -14.70
CA LYS A 153 -20.53 -13.40 -16.16
C LYS A 153 -21.11 -12.16 -16.86
N SER A 154 -22.03 -11.48 -16.21
CA SER A 154 -22.65 -10.24 -16.71
C SER A 154 -21.62 -9.15 -17.02
N ILE A 155 -20.44 -9.15 -16.40
CA ILE A 155 -19.39 -8.15 -16.63
C ILE A 155 -18.71 -8.27 -17.99
N PHE A 156 -18.80 -9.40 -18.68
CA PHE A 156 -18.12 -9.63 -19.97
C PHE A 156 -19.04 -10.13 -21.08
N VAL A 157 -20.24 -10.64 -20.77
CA VAL A 157 -21.23 -11.01 -21.79
C VAL A 157 -21.60 -9.79 -22.64
N ASP A 158 -21.87 -10.01 -23.93
CA ASP A 158 -22.15 -8.96 -24.93
C ASP A 158 -21.01 -7.94 -25.15
N THR A 159 -19.78 -8.33 -24.81
CA THR A 159 -18.56 -7.58 -25.14
C THR A 159 -17.76 -8.32 -26.22
N ASP A 160 -16.67 -7.70 -26.67
CA ASP A 160 -15.70 -8.33 -27.58
C ASP A 160 -14.53 -8.99 -26.83
N ILE A 161 -14.65 -9.20 -25.51
CA ILE A 161 -13.65 -9.87 -24.70
C ILE A 161 -13.53 -11.34 -25.12
N HIS A 162 -12.29 -11.80 -25.34
CA HIS A 162 -12.06 -13.18 -25.74
C HIS A 162 -12.19 -14.15 -24.56
N ILE A 163 -13.21 -15.00 -24.61
CA ILE A 163 -13.33 -16.17 -23.72
C ILE A 163 -12.34 -17.22 -24.22
N LYS A 164 -11.24 -17.38 -23.49
CA LYS A 164 -10.18 -18.35 -23.78
C LYS A 164 -10.67 -19.78 -23.50
N GLU A 165 -11.31 -19.96 -22.35
CA GLU A 165 -11.77 -21.28 -21.89
C GLU A 165 -12.94 -21.12 -20.89
N GLN A 166 -13.83 -22.11 -20.88
CA GLN A 166 -14.80 -22.31 -19.80
C GLN A 166 -14.40 -23.56 -19.02
N ILE A 167 -14.34 -23.42 -17.70
CA ILE A 167 -13.89 -24.47 -16.78
C ILE A 167 -14.99 -24.80 -15.78
N GLU A 168 -14.89 -25.98 -15.17
CA GLU A 168 -15.81 -26.48 -14.14
C GLU A 168 -15.05 -26.69 -12.83
N LEU A 169 -15.29 -25.83 -11.85
CA LEU A 169 -14.64 -25.87 -10.55
C LEU A 169 -15.30 -26.92 -9.67
N GLN A 170 -14.50 -27.75 -9.00
CA GLN A 170 -15.06 -28.73 -8.07
C GLN A 170 -15.73 -28.02 -6.90
N ASN A 171 -17.00 -28.30 -6.60
CA ASN A 171 -17.64 -27.68 -5.44
C ASN A 171 -16.98 -28.16 -4.13
N PRO A 172 -16.59 -27.26 -3.19
CA PRO A 172 -16.00 -27.68 -1.92
C PRO A 172 -17.02 -28.42 -1.03
N THR A 173 -18.33 -28.22 -1.27
CA THR A 173 -19.38 -28.94 -0.57
C THR A 173 -19.67 -30.28 -1.26
N PRO A 174 -19.46 -31.42 -0.59
CA PRO A 174 -19.68 -32.73 -1.19
C PRO A 174 -21.11 -32.91 -1.71
N GLY A 175 -21.25 -33.45 -2.92
CA GLY A 175 -22.55 -33.73 -3.55
C GLY A 175 -23.23 -32.53 -4.20
N ARG A 176 -22.59 -31.35 -4.22
CA ARG A 176 -23.05 -30.19 -5.01
C ARG A 176 -22.49 -30.25 -6.44
N PRO A 177 -23.20 -29.69 -7.44
CA PRO A 177 -22.67 -29.55 -8.80
C PRO A 177 -21.40 -28.69 -8.84
N ASN A 178 -20.55 -28.94 -9.83
CA ASN A 178 -19.42 -28.08 -10.14
C ASN A 178 -19.89 -26.64 -10.41
N ILE A 179 -18.99 -25.69 -10.15
CA ILE A 179 -19.23 -24.26 -10.35
C ILE A 179 -18.60 -23.87 -11.68
N PRO A 180 -19.37 -23.42 -12.68
CA PRO A 180 -18.80 -22.96 -13.93
C PRO A 180 -18.00 -21.67 -13.72
N ALA A 181 -16.93 -21.53 -14.49
CA ALA A 181 -16.10 -20.33 -14.51
C ALA A 181 -15.51 -20.09 -15.90
N TYR A 182 -15.03 -18.87 -16.11
CA TYR A 182 -14.52 -18.39 -17.38
C TYR A 182 -13.10 -17.86 -17.23
N ILE A 183 -12.25 -18.23 -18.18
CA ILE A 183 -10.94 -17.62 -18.38
C ILE A 183 -11.06 -16.64 -19.54
N LEU A 184 -10.95 -15.36 -19.24
CA LEU A 184 -10.96 -14.27 -20.21
C LEU A 184 -9.52 -13.90 -20.54
N LEU A 185 -9.22 -13.64 -21.81
CA LEU A 185 -7.89 -13.21 -22.26
C LEU A 185 -8.00 -11.92 -23.05
N ASP A 186 -7.48 -10.83 -22.52
CA ASP A 186 -7.55 -9.52 -23.17
C ASP A 186 -6.50 -8.54 -22.64
N THR A 187 -6.48 -7.34 -23.25
CA THR A 187 -5.75 -6.17 -22.76
C THR A 187 -6.68 -5.33 -21.89
N PHE A 188 -6.66 -5.57 -20.59
CA PHE A 188 -7.56 -4.96 -19.63
C PHE A 188 -7.04 -3.63 -19.09
N PHE A 189 -7.96 -2.73 -18.73
CA PHE A 189 -7.64 -1.52 -18.01
C PHE A 189 -7.42 -1.83 -16.52
N PHE A 190 -6.30 -1.37 -15.97
CA PHE A 190 -5.96 -1.60 -14.57
C PHE A 190 -5.35 -0.35 -13.90
N ARG A 191 -5.26 -0.41 -12.58
CA ARG A 191 -4.43 0.46 -11.73
C ARG A 191 -3.80 -0.36 -10.63
N THR A 192 -2.67 0.09 -10.13
CA THR A 192 -2.12 -0.41 -8.86
C THR A 192 -3.14 -0.18 -7.75
N ASN A 193 -3.31 -1.17 -6.88
CA ASN A 193 -4.18 -1.03 -5.73
C ASN A 193 -3.49 -0.15 -4.68
N PRO A 194 -4.08 0.98 -4.26
CA PRO A 194 -3.47 1.85 -3.24
C PRO A 194 -3.27 1.17 -1.88
N ASN A 195 -3.98 0.06 -1.63
CA ASN A 195 -3.89 -0.72 -0.40
C ASN A 195 -2.85 -1.85 -0.48
N TYR A 196 -2.23 -2.09 -1.65
CA TYR A 196 -1.23 -3.15 -1.80
C TYR A 196 0.01 -2.91 -0.92
N ALA A 197 0.44 -1.66 -0.80
CA ALA A 197 1.59 -1.24 0.01
C ALA A 197 1.14 -0.73 1.39
N ASN A 198 2.01 -0.90 2.38
CA ASN A 198 1.81 -0.39 3.74
C ASN A 198 2.89 0.62 4.17
N ILE A 199 3.88 0.88 3.31
CA ILE A 199 4.73 2.07 3.34
C ILE A 199 4.68 2.73 1.97
N ASP A 200 4.34 4.02 1.95
CA ASP A 200 4.34 4.85 0.75
C ASP A 200 5.47 5.87 0.86
N VAL A 201 6.28 6.02 -0.20
CA VAL A 201 7.39 6.97 -0.26
C VAL A 201 7.31 7.79 -1.55
N GLN A 202 7.04 9.08 -1.40
CA GLN A 202 7.05 10.02 -2.51
C GLN A 202 8.40 10.72 -2.60
N PHE A 203 8.96 10.78 -3.81
CA PHE A 203 10.25 11.39 -4.08
C PHE A 203 10.04 12.75 -4.73
N PHE A 204 10.70 13.77 -4.19
CA PHE A 204 10.72 15.11 -4.78
C PHE A 204 12.15 15.55 -5.03
N TYR A 205 12.37 16.28 -6.12
CA TYR A 205 13.60 17.03 -6.34
C TYR A 205 13.31 18.51 -6.52
N LYS A 206 14.21 19.35 -6.00
CA LYS A 206 14.04 20.79 -5.98
C LYS A 206 14.34 21.39 -7.35
N VAL A 207 13.46 22.28 -7.80
CA VAL A 207 13.58 23.08 -9.04
C VAL A 207 13.48 24.59 -8.78
N GLY A 208 12.88 25.00 -7.67
CA GLY A 208 12.76 26.40 -7.25
C GLY A 208 13.70 26.76 -6.10
N THR A 209 13.58 28.01 -5.63
CA THR A 209 14.41 28.54 -4.53
C THR A 209 13.69 28.56 -3.18
N GLY A 210 12.36 28.40 -3.18
CA GLY A 210 11.53 28.35 -1.97
C GLY A 210 11.42 26.95 -1.37
N ASN A 211 10.41 26.76 -0.53
CA ASN A 211 10.11 25.50 0.16
C ASN A 211 8.66 25.05 -0.05
N ASP A 212 7.93 25.65 -1.01
CA ASP A 212 6.55 25.25 -1.33
C ASP A 212 6.58 24.02 -2.24
N LEU A 213 6.14 22.87 -1.73
CA LEU A 213 6.18 21.59 -2.46
C LEU A 213 5.49 21.66 -3.84
N THR A 214 4.47 22.51 -3.98
CA THR A 214 3.69 22.64 -5.22
C THR A 214 4.33 23.55 -6.27
N LYS A 215 5.35 24.34 -5.88
CA LYS A 215 5.99 25.34 -6.74
C LYS A 215 7.47 25.10 -6.93
N ASP A 216 8.16 24.71 -5.86
CA ASP A 216 9.62 24.63 -5.81
C ASP A 216 10.14 23.20 -6.03
N TYR A 217 9.25 22.21 -6.14
CA TYR A 217 9.61 20.80 -6.27
C TYR A 217 8.83 20.12 -7.39
N VAL A 218 9.43 19.07 -7.93
CA VAL A 218 8.79 18.15 -8.88
C VAL A 218 8.83 16.76 -8.28
N GLU A 219 7.70 16.07 -8.27
CA GLU A 219 7.62 14.66 -7.89
C GLU A 219 8.30 13.79 -8.95
N PHE A 220 9.16 12.87 -8.52
CA PHE A 220 9.73 11.83 -9.35
C PHE A 220 8.95 10.53 -9.13
N ASP A 221 8.03 10.24 -10.04
CA ASP A 221 7.23 9.02 -10.02
C ASP A 221 8.00 7.87 -10.66
N TRP A 222 8.60 7.02 -9.82
CA TRP A 222 9.36 5.84 -10.25
C TRP A 222 8.56 4.89 -11.12
N SER A 223 7.27 4.71 -10.82
CA SER A 223 6.42 3.80 -11.58
C SER A 223 6.14 4.38 -12.95
N LYS A 224 5.88 5.69 -13.04
CA LYS A 224 5.72 6.36 -14.33
C LYS A 224 6.98 6.30 -15.21
N GLU A 225 8.16 6.46 -14.61
CA GLU A 225 9.41 6.47 -15.37
C GLU A 225 9.90 5.07 -15.78
N PHE A 226 9.61 4.03 -14.99
CA PHE A 226 10.20 2.70 -15.19
C PHE A 226 9.22 1.53 -15.29
N CYS A 227 7.92 1.75 -15.10
CA CYS A 227 6.82 0.77 -15.01
C CYS A 227 6.93 -0.27 -13.88
N THR A 228 8.13 -0.77 -13.62
CA THR A 228 8.44 -1.96 -12.82
C THR A 228 9.06 -1.62 -11.48
N ILE A 229 9.33 -0.34 -11.23
CA ILE A 229 9.97 0.15 -10.01
C ILE A 229 8.97 1.00 -9.24
N SER A 230 8.78 0.65 -7.97
CA SER A 230 8.08 1.48 -6.98
C SER A 230 8.75 1.30 -5.63
N PHE A 231 8.80 2.38 -4.85
CA PHE A 231 9.23 2.34 -3.45
C PHE A 231 8.05 2.38 -2.48
N ASN A 232 6.82 2.28 -3.00
CA ASN A 232 5.68 1.89 -2.19
C ASN A 232 5.72 0.37 -2.05
N GLN A 233 5.93 -0.14 -0.85
CA GLN A 233 6.21 -1.54 -0.60
C GLN A 233 5.47 -2.07 0.64
N ARG A 234 5.66 -3.37 0.91
CA ARG A 234 5.23 -4.00 2.15
C ARG A 234 6.41 -4.12 3.11
N PHE A 235 6.21 -3.73 4.36
CA PHE A 235 6.98 -4.24 5.48
C PHE A 235 6.21 -5.39 6.16
N PRO A 236 6.92 -6.39 6.72
CA PRO A 236 6.30 -7.59 7.27
C PRO A 236 5.47 -7.28 8.52
N ILE A 237 4.60 -8.22 8.89
CA ILE A 237 3.89 -8.19 10.17
C ILE A 237 4.91 -8.08 11.31
N LEU A 238 4.78 -7.04 12.12
CA LEU A 238 5.78 -6.71 13.16
C LEU A 238 5.58 -7.50 14.45
N THR A 239 4.35 -7.95 14.71
CA THR A 239 3.98 -8.70 15.91
C THR A 239 2.80 -9.62 15.61
N SER A 240 2.74 -10.76 16.31
CA SER A 240 1.57 -11.66 16.32
C SER A 240 0.59 -11.35 17.46
N ASN A 241 0.99 -10.47 18.39
CA ASN A 241 0.20 -10.12 19.57
C ASN A 241 -0.57 -8.83 19.31
N ALA A 242 -1.83 -8.81 19.73
CA ALA A 242 -2.61 -7.58 19.79
C ALA A 242 -2.09 -6.65 20.91
N GLY A 243 -2.27 -5.35 20.69
CA GLY A 243 -1.99 -4.30 21.66
C GLY A 243 -0.85 -3.37 21.25
N PRO A 244 -0.50 -2.41 22.12
CA PRO A 244 0.35 -1.28 21.76
C PRO A 244 1.74 -1.71 21.28
N LEU A 245 2.18 -1.14 20.16
CA LEU A 245 3.49 -1.41 19.55
C LEU A 245 4.21 -0.09 19.24
N GLU A 246 5.49 0.00 19.61
CA GLU A 246 6.36 1.11 19.22
C GLU A 246 7.74 0.60 18.80
N GLY A 247 8.38 1.30 17.87
CA GLY A 247 9.68 0.87 17.37
C GLY A 247 10.22 1.74 16.24
N LYS A 248 11.15 1.16 15.49
CA LYS A 248 11.78 1.77 14.33
C LYS A 248 11.59 0.89 13.10
N LEU A 249 11.24 1.51 11.97
CA LEU A 249 11.23 0.89 10.66
C LEU A 249 12.37 1.47 9.84
N THR A 250 13.31 0.61 9.45
CA THR A 250 14.39 0.97 8.51
C THR A 250 14.07 0.40 7.15
N TYR A 251 13.90 1.27 6.17
CA TYR A 251 13.52 0.91 4.81
C TYR A 251 14.63 1.25 3.82
N ALA A 252 15.12 0.24 3.09
CA ALA A 252 16.16 0.38 2.08
C ALA A 252 15.53 0.37 0.67
N MET A 253 15.58 1.53 0.02
CA MET A 253 15.15 1.74 -1.36
C MET A 253 16.31 1.45 -2.29
N VAL A 254 16.33 0.23 -2.83
CA VAL A 254 17.44 -0.29 -3.63
C VAL A 254 17.12 -0.17 -5.12
N THR A 255 17.97 0.50 -5.88
CA THR A 255 17.84 0.59 -7.34
C THR A 255 19.18 0.92 -7.99
N THR A 256 19.26 0.81 -9.31
CA THR A 256 20.40 1.28 -10.09
C THR A 256 20.17 2.73 -10.50
N GLY A 257 21.07 3.64 -10.13
CA GLY A 257 21.10 4.98 -10.72
C GLY A 257 20.35 6.07 -9.97
N ILE A 258 20.07 5.91 -8.65
CA ILE A 258 19.61 7.04 -7.81
C ILE A 258 20.57 8.23 -7.98
N ARG A 259 21.88 7.98 -7.95
CA ARG A 259 22.88 9.03 -8.17
C ARG A 259 22.78 9.65 -9.56
N SER A 260 22.53 8.85 -10.60
CA SER A 260 22.41 9.35 -11.98
C SER A 260 21.17 10.22 -12.17
N ILE A 261 20.05 9.87 -11.53
CA ILE A 261 18.77 10.58 -11.64
C ILE A 261 18.83 11.92 -10.90
N PHE A 262 19.28 11.91 -9.65
CA PHE A 262 19.21 13.10 -8.78
C PHE A 262 20.49 13.91 -8.78
N THR A 263 21.65 13.33 -9.14
CA THR A 263 22.96 14.01 -9.21
C THR A 263 23.23 14.84 -7.95
N THR A 264 23.23 16.17 -8.04
CA THR A 264 23.44 17.12 -6.94
C THR A 264 22.15 17.85 -6.53
N LYS A 265 21.00 17.48 -7.11
CA LYS A 265 19.72 18.13 -6.80
C LYS A 265 19.34 17.85 -5.35
N PRO A 266 18.91 18.86 -4.59
CA PRO A 266 18.26 18.64 -3.31
C PRO A 266 17.02 17.78 -3.51
N MET A 267 16.92 16.73 -2.70
CA MET A 267 15.82 15.80 -2.62
C MET A 267 15.03 16.04 -1.34
N ARG A 268 13.76 15.61 -1.38
CA ARG A 268 12.88 15.55 -0.22
C ARG A 268 11.99 14.33 -0.37
N LEU A 269 11.80 13.57 0.71
CA LEU A 269 10.87 12.46 0.73
C LEU A 269 9.69 12.78 1.63
N LEU A 270 8.50 12.37 1.18
CA LEU A 270 7.33 12.26 2.05
C LEU A 270 7.04 10.79 2.29
N VAL A 271 6.91 10.40 3.56
CA VAL A 271 6.66 9.01 3.97
C VAL A 271 5.40 8.93 4.80
N LYS A 272 4.59 7.91 4.53
CA LYS A 272 3.45 7.52 5.36
C LYS A 272 3.38 6.00 5.43
N ILE A 273 2.76 5.48 6.49
CA ILE A 273 2.48 4.05 6.63
C ILE A 273 0.98 3.83 6.78
N ARG A 274 0.55 2.60 6.52
CA ARG A 274 -0.81 2.14 6.72
C ARG A 274 -0.80 0.83 7.52
N ASP A 275 -1.78 0.68 8.38
CA ASP A 275 -2.00 -0.55 9.12
C ASP A 275 -2.84 -1.58 8.34
N ARG A 276 -3.20 -2.71 8.96
CA ARG A 276 -4.06 -3.74 8.32
C ARG A 276 -5.55 -3.37 8.35
N ALA A 277 -5.98 -2.50 9.25
CA ALA A 277 -7.32 -1.90 9.25
C ALA A 277 -7.51 -0.76 8.21
N LEU A 278 -6.45 -0.44 7.46
CA LEU A 278 -6.34 0.64 6.48
C LEU A 278 -6.30 2.06 7.06
N HIS A 279 -6.05 2.26 8.36
CA HIS A 279 -5.77 3.60 8.88
C HIS A 279 -4.39 4.06 8.42
N THR A 280 -4.33 5.31 7.96
CA THR A 280 -3.11 5.92 7.41
C THR A 280 -2.50 6.88 8.42
N SER A 281 -1.18 6.80 8.59
CA SER A 281 -0.45 7.65 9.53
C SER A 281 -0.44 9.13 9.12
N ASN A 282 0.06 9.98 10.02
CA ASN A 282 0.59 11.29 9.62
C ASN A 282 1.71 11.14 8.57
N VAL A 283 2.02 12.23 7.87
CA VAL A 283 3.12 12.28 6.90
C VAL A 283 4.40 12.77 7.57
N VAL A 284 5.49 12.04 7.35
CA VAL A 284 6.86 12.46 7.66
C VAL A 284 7.43 13.18 6.43
N ASP A 285 7.98 14.37 6.64
CA ASP A 285 8.77 15.12 5.66
C ASP A 285 10.24 15.08 6.09
N THR A 286 11.14 14.64 5.20
CA THR A 286 12.57 14.57 5.50
C THR A 286 13.25 15.93 5.57
N GLY A 287 12.61 16.99 5.06
CA GLY A 287 13.29 18.20 4.66
C GLY A 287 14.20 17.96 3.45
N ASP A 288 14.98 18.99 3.11
CA ASP A 288 15.92 18.92 1.99
C ASP A 288 17.20 18.20 2.38
N PHE A 289 17.66 17.28 1.53
CA PHE A 289 18.96 16.65 1.63
C PHE A 289 19.56 16.44 0.23
N THR A 290 20.88 16.37 0.10
CA THR A 290 21.52 15.87 -1.12
C THR A 290 22.10 14.49 -0.88
N LEU A 291 22.28 13.69 -1.94
CA LEU A 291 22.91 12.37 -1.83
C LEU A 291 24.34 12.43 -1.28
N ASP A 292 25.06 13.53 -1.54
CA ASP A 292 26.42 13.74 -1.05
C ASP A 292 26.43 14.02 0.46
N ASP A 293 25.45 14.78 0.98
CA ASP A 293 25.34 15.10 2.42
C ASP A 293 25.10 13.86 3.28
N ILE A 294 24.42 12.86 2.71
CA ILE A 294 23.96 11.67 3.44
C ILE A 294 24.73 10.40 3.06
N LYS A 295 25.80 10.50 2.27
CA LYS A 295 26.59 9.35 1.81
C LYS A 295 27.27 8.64 2.98
N ARG A 296 27.10 7.31 3.08
CA ARG A 296 27.77 6.43 4.06
C ARG A 296 28.43 5.25 3.36
N GLY A 297 29.71 5.04 3.62
CA GLY A 297 30.51 3.97 3.01
C GLY A 297 30.88 4.29 1.56
N GLY A 298 32.14 4.02 1.21
CA GLY A 298 32.71 4.15 -0.13
C GLY A 298 33.79 3.11 -0.33
#